data_AF-A0A2D6N2Z0-F1
#
_entry.id   AF-A0A2D6N2Z0-F1
#
_cell.length_a   1.000
_cell.length_b   1.000
_cell.length_c   1.000
_cell.angle_alpha   90.00
_cell.angle_beta   90.00
_cell.angle_gamma   90.00
#
_symmetry.space_group_name_H-M   'P 1'
#
loop_
_entity.id
_entity.type
_entity.pdbx_description
1 polymer ?
#
loop_
_entity_poly.entity_id
_entity_poly.type
_entity_poly.pdbx_seq_one_letter_code
_entity_poly.pdbx_strand_id
1 'polypeptide(L)'
;MTQLDQATPSPDIDSSIRSIARDQEPAAAALALALVVHRATNELQRLTRYTAGQRRGQPDWGAWASLQNASRDMVLKAATCRKTARQLAASVDDDTA
;
A
#
# COMPACT_ATOMS: atom_id res chain seq x y z
N MET A 1 -27.14 -10.77 -3.00
CA MET A 1 -26.09 -10.55 -1.99
C MET A 1 -24.75 -10.67 -2.70
N THR A 2 -24.05 -9.56 -2.89
CA THR A 2 -22.71 -9.58 -3.49
C THR A 2 -21.73 -10.10 -2.45
N GLN A 3 -21.02 -11.19 -2.73
CA GLN A 3 -19.94 -11.69 -1.87
C GLN A 3 -18.77 -10.70 -1.88
N LEU A 4 -18.78 -9.72 -0.97
CA LEU A 4 -17.69 -8.77 -0.75
C LEU A 4 -16.52 -9.40 0.04
N ASP A 5 -16.77 -10.57 0.61
CA ASP A 5 -15.87 -11.44 1.38
C ASP A 5 -14.84 -12.18 0.49
N GLN A 6 -14.92 -12.06 -0.84
CA GLN A 6 -14.02 -12.68 -1.82
C GLN A 6 -13.20 -11.67 -2.62
N ALA A 7 -12.98 -10.46 -2.11
CA ALA A 7 -12.10 -9.50 -2.77
C ALA A 7 -10.65 -9.98 -2.71
N THR A 8 -10.24 -10.79 -3.69
CA THR A 8 -8.86 -11.25 -3.84
C THR A 8 -8.16 -10.36 -4.86
N PRO A 9 -6.92 -9.90 -4.59
CA PRO A 9 -6.07 -9.34 -5.63
C PRO A 9 -5.99 -10.30 -6.83
N SER A 10 -5.78 -9.78 -8.04
CA SER A 10 -5.48 -10.65 -9.19
C SER A 10 -4.31 -11.58 -8.82
N PRO A 11 -4.36 -12.88 -9.16
CA PRO A 11 -3.25 -13.81 -8.94
C PRO A 11 -1.90 -13.28 -9.47
N ASP A 12 -1.93 -12.46 -10.52
CA ASP A 12 -0.75 -11.83 -11.12
C ASP A 12 -0.09 -10.78 -10.20
N ILE A 13 -0.90 -10.03 -9.44
CA ILE A 13 -0.38 -9.06 -8.46
C ILE A 13 0.28 -9.82 -7.31
N ASP A 14 -0.40 -10.87 -6.86
CA ASP A 14 0.01 -11.70 -5.75
C ASP A 14 1.30 -12.47 -6.06
N SER A 15 1.42 -13.01 -7.28
CA SER A 15 2.65 -13.63 -7.77
C SER A 15 3.78 -12.60 -7.94
N SER A 16 3.49 -11.40 -8.44
CA SER A 16 4.47 -10.32 -8.58
C SER A 16 5.05 -9.88 -7.23
N ILE A 17 4.21 -9.68 -6.20
CA ILE A 17 4.68 -9.34 -4.84
C ILE A 17 5.60 -10.44 -4.30
N ARG A 18 5.22 -11.71 -4.49
CA ARG A 18 6.01 -12.85 -4.04
C ARG A 18 7.32 -13.03 -4.82
N SER A 19 7.36 -12.68 -6.10
CA SER A 19 8.56 -12.72 -6.93
C SER A 19 9.54 -11.62 -6.51
N ILE A 20 9.07 -10.38 -6.31
CA ILE A 20 9.91 -9.29 -5.77
C ILE A 20 10.61 -9.71 -4.47
N ALA A 21 9.89 -10.36 -3.57
CA ALA A 21 10.42 -10.80 -2.28
C ALA A 21 11.45 -11.95 -2.38
N ARG A 22 11.46 -12.72 -3.46
CA ARG A 22 12.30 -13.92 -3.62
C ARG A 22 13.49 -13.71 -4.55
N ASP A 23 13.29 -12.97 -5.63
CA ASP A 23 14.17 -13.00 -6.80
C ASP A 23 15.14 -11.81 -6.83
N GLN A 24 15.06 -10.91 -5.84
CA GLN A 24 15.93 -9.72 -5.73
C GLN A 24 16.85 -9.81 -4.51
N GLU A 25 17.93 -9.05 -4.56
CA GLU A 25 18.76 -8.77 -3.37
C GLU A 25 17.88 -8.18 -2.26
N PRO A 26 18.07 -8.53 -0.98
CA PRO A 26 17.20 -8.12 0.13
C PRO A 26 16.89 -6.62 0.24
N ALA A 27 17.88 -5.74 0.10
CA ALA A 27 17.66 -4.29 0.16
C ALA A 27 16.87 -3.78 -1.06
N ALA A 28 17.16 -4.28 -2.26
CA ALA A 28 16.39 -4.01 -3.47
C ALA A 28 14.93 -4.49 -3.34
N ALA A 29 14.71 -5.71 -2.83
CA ALA A 29 13.39 -6.27 -2.57
C ALA A 29 12.60 -5.41 -1.57
N ALA A 30 13.24 -5.00 -0.47
CA ALA A 30 12.62 -4.14 0.55
C ALA A 30 12.18 -2.79 -0.04
N LEU A 31 13.02 -2.16 -0.86
CA LEU A 31 12.68 -0.93 -1.57
C LEU A 31 11.51 -1.12 -2.54
N ALA A 32 11.55 -2.16 -3.36
CA ALA A 32 10.51 -2.47 -4.32
C ALA A 32 9.15 -2.72 -3.65
N LEU A 33 9.12 -3.50 -2.56
CA LEU A 33 7.90 -3.74 -1.78
C LEU A 33 7.40 -2.47 -1.08
N ALA A 34 8.29 -1.65 -0.52
CA ALA A 34 7.90 -0.38 0.09
C ALA A 34 7.27 0.58 -0.93
N LEU A 35 7.73 0.57 -2.18
CA LEU A 35 7.12 1.32 -3.28
C LEU A 35 5.72 0.80 -3.62
N VAL A 36 5.53 -0.53 -3.66
CA VAL A 36 4.21 -1.15 -3.86
C VAL A 36 3.25 -0.75 -2.75
N VAL A 37 3.65 -0.88 -1.48
CA VAL A 37 2.83 -0.50 -0.31
C VAL A 37 2.42 0.97 -0.38
N HIS A 38 3.37 1.86 -0.69
CA HIS A 38 3.10 3.30 -0.82
C HIS A 38 2.08 3.60 -1.93
N ARG A 39 2.23 2.98 -3.11
CA ARG A 39 1.30 3.17 -4.24
C ARG A 39 -0.09 2.63 -3.93
N ALA A 40 -0.19 1.40 -3.41
CA ALA A 40 -1.47 0.79 -3.06
C ALA A 40 -2.22 1.59 -1.99
N THR A 41 -1.50 2.10 -0.98
CA THR A 41 -2.07 2.91 0.09
C THR A 41 -2.59 4.26 -0.41
N ASN A 42 -1.88 4.89 -1.36
CA ASN A 42 -2.34 6.14 -1.97
C ASN A 42 -3.63 5.93 -2.78
N GLU A 43 -3.73 4.83 -3.53
CA GLU A 43 -4.97 4.50 -4.26
C GLU A 43 -6.13 4.19 -3.31
N LEU A 44 -5.86 3.46 -2.22
CA LEU A 44 -6.86 3.24 -1.17
C LEU A 44 -7.35 4.57 -0.58
N GLN A 45 -6.44 5.47 -0.21
CA GLN A 45 -6.79 6.78 0.33
C GLN A 45 -7.60 7.63 -0.65
N ARG A 46 -7.26 7.58 -1.94
CA ARG A 46 -8.01 8.29 -2.99
C ARG A 46 -9.44 7.76 -3.09
N LEU A 47 -9.59 6.44 -3.14
CA LEU A 47 -10.89 5.76 -3.20
C LEU A 47 -11.75 6.07 -1.98
N THR A 48 -11.20 5.93 -0.77
CA THR A 48 -11.96 6.08 0.47
C THR A 48 -12.36 7.52 0.70
N ARG A 49 -11.47 8.49 0.45
CA ARG A 49 -11.80 9.92 0.52
C ARG A 49 -12.92 10.30 -0.44
N TYR A 50 -12.86 9.84 -1.69
CA TYR A 50 -13.90 10.11 -2.68
C TYR A 50 -15.23 9.50 -2.24
N THR A 51 -15.25 8.21 -1.91
CA THR A 51 -16.48 7.49 -1.57
C THR A 51 -17.10 7.98 -0.26
N ALA A 52 -16.29 8.27 0.77
CA ALA A 52 -16.79 8.85 2.02
C ALA A 52 -17.44 10.23 1.82
N GLY A 53 -16.91 11.03 0.89
CA GLY A 53 -17.53 12.30 0.48
C GLY A 53 -18.87 12.10 -0.20
N GLN A 54 -18.93 11.19 -1.18
CA GLN A 54 -20.15 10.89 -1.95
C GLN A 54 -21.25 10.24 -1.12
N ARG A 55 -20.89 9.44 -0.11
CA ARG A 55 -21.84 8.71 0.74
C ARG A 55 -22.27 9.47 1.99
N ARG A 56 -21.88 10.74 2.17
CA ARG A 56 -22.24 11.51 3.37
C ARG A 56 -23.76 11.53 3.58
N GLY A 57 -24.20 11.11 4.77
CA GLY A 57 -25.62 11.00 5.15
C GLY A 57 -26.28 9.68 4.76
N GLN A 58 -25.59 8.79 4.04
CA GLN A 58 -26.08 7.43 3.77
C GLN A 58 -25.81 6.50 4.96
N PRO A 59 -26.57 5.39 5.11
CA PRO A 59 -26.42 4.46 6.24
C PRO A 59 -25.02 3.89 6.43
N ASP A 60 -24.26 3.74 5.36
CA ASP A 60 -22.92 3.14 5.36
C ASP A 60 -21.78 4.17 5.40
N TRP A 61 -22.11 5.47 5.45
CA TRP A 61 -21.13 6.57 5.48
C TRP A 61 -20.09 6.40 6.57
N GLY A 62 -20.52 6.03 7.79
CA GLY A 62 -19.63 5.88 8.93
C GLY A 62 -18.52 4.86 8.69
N ALA A 63 -18.82 3.76 7.98
CA ALA A 63 -17.82 2.75 7.62
C ALA A 63 -16.79 3.32 6.62
N TRP A 64 -17.23 4.06 5.61
CA TRP A 64 -16.33 4.73 4.66
C TRP A 64 -15.47 5.81 5.30
N ALA A 65 -16.05 6.62 6.19
CA ALA A 65 -15.31 7.64 6.93
C ALA A 65 -14.25 7.02 7.84
N SER A 66 -14.58 5.91 8.52
CA SER A 66 -13.62 5.16 9.34
C SER A 66 -12.48 4.60 8.50
N LEU A 67 -12.79 3.98 7.36
CA LEU A 67 -11.77 3.46 6.44
C LEU A 67 -10.91 4.57 5.85
N GLN A 68 -11.48 5.73 5.50
CA GLN A 68 -10.74 6.91 5.05
C GLN A 68 -9.73 7.40 6.11
N ASN A 69 -10.11 7.40 7.38
CA ASN A 69 -9.22 7.80 8.46
C ASN A 69 -8.07 6.79 8.63
N ALA A 70 -8.38 5.49 8.62
CA ALA A 70 -7.36 4.44 8.68
C ALA A 70 -6.38 4.52 7.49
N SER A 71 -6.89 4.74 6.26
CA SER A 71 -6.04 4.88 5.08
C SER A 71 -5.17 6.14 5.13
N ARG A 72 -5.64 7.23 5.75
CA ARG A 72 -4.83 8.44 5.96
C ARG A 72 -3.61 8.16 6.82
N ASP A 73 -3.77 7.41 7.91
CA ASP A 73 -2.66 7.04 8.79
C ASP A 73 -1.68 6.09 8.09
N MET A 74 -2.20 5.17 7.27
CA MET A 74 -1.37 4.28 6.47
C MET A 74 -0.51 5.06 5.46
N VAL A 75 -1.02 6.12 4.83
CA VAL A 75 -0.22 6.93 3.88
C VAL A 75 1.05 7.45 4.54
N LEU A 76 0.93 7.94 5.78
CA LEU A 76 2.08 8.46 6.54
C LEU A 76 3.09 7.35 6.84
N LYS A 77 2.62 6.19 7.32
CA LYS A 77 3.48 5.04 7.63
C LYS A 77 4.16 4.49 6.36
N ALA A 78 3.43 4.41 5.25
CA ALA A 78 3.95 3.94 3.97
C ALA A 78 4.98 4.91 3.38
N ALA A 79 4.78 6.23 3.53
CA ALA A 79 5.77 7.23 3.14
C ALA A 79 7.07 7.09 3.93
N THR A 80 6.97 6.90 5.25
CA THR A 80 8.13 6.62 6.11
C THR A 80 8.83 5.33 5.71
N CYS A 81 8.09 4.24 5.51
CA CYS A 81 8.64 2.95 5.08
C CYS A 81 9.41 3.06 3.76
N ARG A 82 8.84 3.76 2.76
CA ARG A 82 9.52 4.04 1.49
C ARG A 82 10.80 4.84 1.69
N LYS A 83 10.79 5.85 2.58
CA LYS A 83 11.97 6.66 2.88
C LYS A 83 13.08 5.81 3.51
N THR A 84 12.77 5.02 4.52
CA THR A 84 13.77 4.18 5.21
C THR A 84 14.30 3.07 4.30
N ALA A 85 13.46 2.47 3.46
CA ALA A 85 13.90 1.47 2.49
C ALA A 85 14.83 2.07 1.41
N ARG A 86 14.61 3.32 0.99
CA ARG A 86 15.54 4.03 0.11
C ARG A 86 16.90 4.30 0.77
N GLN A 87 16.89 4.67 2.04
CA GLN A 87 18.12 4.90 2.80
C GLN A 87 18.90 3.59 2.95
N LEU A 88 18.22 2.48 3.23
CA LEU A 88 18.83 1.15 3.29
C LEU A 88 19.45 0.74 1.95
N ALA A 89 18.71 0.88 0.84
CA ALA A 89 19.22 0.55 -0.48
C ALA A 89 20.48 1.38 -0.82
N ALA A 90 20.46 2.68 -0.54
CA ALA A 90 21.62 3.55 -0.76
C ALA A 90 22.84 3.15 0.08
N SER A 91 22.65 2.75 1.35
CA SER A 91 23.78 2.29 2.17
C SER A 91 24.39 1.00 1.68
N VAL A 92 23.60 0.09 1.08
CA VAL A 92 24.12 -1.14 0.49
C VAL A 92 24.90 -0.85 -0.79
N ASP A 93 24.41 0.07 -1.62
CA ASP A 93 25.13 0.50 -2.83
C ASP A 93 26.50 1.11 -2.48
N ASP A 94 26.55 2.00 -1.47
CA ASP A 94 27.79 2.65 -1.01
C ASP A 94 28.81 1.67 -0.42
N ASP A 95 28.38 0.57 0.22
CA ASP A 95 29.28 -0.48 0.74
C ASP A 95 29.87 -1.39 -0.35
N THR A 96 29.29 -1.37 -1.55
CA THR A 96 29.73 -2.17 -2.72
C THR A 96 30.54 -1.39 -3.76
N ALA A 97 30.65 -0.07 -3.60
CA ALA A 97 31.36 0.84 -4.49
C ALA A 97 32.82 1.09 -4.04
#